data_AF-A0A847YKK1-F1
#
_entry.id   AF-A0A847YKK1-F1
#
_cell.length_a   1.000
_cell.length_b   1.000
_cell.length_c   1.000
_cell.angle_alpha   90.00
_cell.angle_beta   90.00
_cell.angle_gamma   90.00
#
_symmetry.space_group_name_H-M   'P 1'
#
loop_
_entity.id
_entity.type
_entity.pdbx_description
1 polymer ?
#
loop_
_entity_poly.entity_id
_entity_poly.type
_entity_poly.pdbx_seq_one_letter_code
_entity_poly.pdbx_strand_id
1 'polypeptide(L)'
;MMRRSFWLGCIITALLMLIISLAANAHPQDHNGIGRKRCLVLLVQFPDAIPPVDVNFAAALINMGYWDPMSCHFYKRNVSSPGISAWTKLRLGWITPEKVQTVWMDQPSEVVLSPLESETSETLVIKVPLPDSTYYLIEKRQPIGNFDPCLPGKGVLIMYVDDRVMECRFGKTPVKLMDANSSIPHLEGAAYDLPGKEHFRDEKNNIEIRLIEQIGYAYKIRIGKIR
;
A
#
# COMPACT_ATOMS: atom_id res chain seq x y z
N MET A 1 7.27 31.54 -49.09
CA MET A 1 8.61 31.43 -48.46
C MET A 1 8.47 31.64 -46.96
N MET A 2 8.05 30.62 -46.19
CA MET A 2 8.00 30.67 -44.72
C MET A 2 7.77 29.26 -44.13
N ARG A 3 8.76 28.36 -44.22
CA ARG A 3 8.69 26.99 -43.63
C ARG A 3 10.07 26.41 -43.26
N ARG A 4 10.96 27.19 -42.63
CA ARG A 4 12.25 26.66 -42.12
C ARG A 4 12.58 26.99 -40.66
N SER A 5 11.88 27.93 -40.01
CA SER A 5 12.22 28.34 -38.64
C SER A 5 11.56 27.53 -37.52
N PHE A 6 10.58 26.67 -37.81
CA PHE A 6 9.89 25.89 -36.77
C PHE A 6 10.61 24.57 -36.40
N TRP A 7 11.40 24.03 -37.32
CA TRP A 7 12.10 22.74 -37.11
C TRP A 7 13.40 22.88 -36.31
N LEU A 8 14.07 24.04 -36.38
CA LEU A 8 15.31 24.27 -35.62
C LEU A 8 15.05 24.47 -34.12
N GLY A 9 13.90 25.06 -33.75
CA GLY A 9 13.52 25.29 -32.35
C GLY A 9 13.27 24.00 -31.56
N CYS A 10 12.56 23.04 -32.16
CA CYS A 10 12.25 21.76 -31.50
C CYS A 10 13.49 20.87 -31.28
N ILE A 11 14.47 20.93 -32.19
CA ILE A 11 15.72 20.16 -32.07
C ILE A 11 16.61 20.73 -30.96
N ILE A 12 16.68 22.06 -30.82
CA ILE A 12 17.47 22.71 -29.77
C ILE A 12 16.87 22.45 -28.38
N THR A 13 15.54 22.43 -28.23
CA THR A 13 14.89 22.06 -26.95
C THR A 13 15.06 20.59 -26.60
N ALA A 14 15.04 19.69 -27.59
CA ALA A 14 15.27 18.26 -27.35
C ALA A 14 16.73 17.97 -26.96
N LEU A 15 17.70 18.67 -27.56
CA LEU A 15 19.12 18.55 -27.17
C LEU A 15 19.39 19.13 -25.77
N LEU A 16 18.73 20.24 -25.41
CA LEU A 16 18.88 20.86 -24.08
C LEU A 16 18.29 19.97 -22.98
N MET A 17 17.17 19.30 -23.23
CA MET A 17 16.59 18.31 -22.31
C MET A 17 17.47 17.05 -22.16
N LEU A 18 18.11 16.60 -23.24
CA LEU A 18 19.00 15.43 -23.20
C LEU A 18 20.29 15.74 -22.44
N ILE A 19 20.83 16.95 -22.58
CA ILE A 19 22.06 17.38 -21.87
C ILE A 19 21.79 17.58 -20.37
N ILE A 20 20.63 18.10 -19.97
CA ILE A 20 20.24 18.18 -18.55
C ILE A 20 20.06 16.77 -17.95
N SER A 21 19.55 15.82 -18.73
CA SER A 21 19.38 14.42 -18.29
C SER A 21 20.72 13.66 -18.17
N LEU A 22 21.70 13.95 -19.04
CA LEU A 22 23.05 13.38 -18.94
C LEU A 22 23.90 14.04 -17.85
N ALA A 23 23.74 15.34 -17.58
CA ALA A 23 24.45 16.03 -16.49
C ALA A 23 23.95 15.60 -15.09
N ALA A 24 22.70 15.15 -14.96
CA ALA A 24 22.18 14.58 -13.72
C ALA A 24 22.84 13.23 -13.34
N ASN A 25 23.51 12.55 -14.29
CA ASN A 25 24.16 11.26 -14.09
C ASN A 25 25.67 11.31 -13.84
N ALA A 26 26.28 12.50 -13.74
CA ALA A 26 27.73 12.63 -13.63
C ALA A 26 28.18 13.62 -12.55
N HIS A 27 28.14 13.22 -11.26
CA HIS A 27 29.14 13.59 -10.24
C HIS A 27 28.95 12.86 -8.89
N PRO A 28 29.99 12.87 -8.03
CA PRO A 28 30.81 11.72 -7.64
C PRO A 28 30.18 10.84 -6.54
N GLN A 29 30.74 9.63 -6.41
CA GLN A 29 30.48 8.70 -5.29
C GLN A 29 30.85 9.39 -3.96
N ASP A 30 29.86 9.77 -3.17
CA ASP A 30 30.08 10.26 -1.82
C ASP A 30 30.06 9.08 -0.84
N HIS A 31 31.21 8.85 -0.20
CA HIS A 31 31.43 7.84 0.81
C HIS A 31 30.85 8.33 2.14
N ASN A 32 29.54 8.22 2.33
CA ASN A 32 28.93 8.16 3.66
C ASN A 32 27.51 7.57 3.57
N GLY A 33 27.32 6.44 4.25
CA GLY A 33 26.11 5.61 4.16
C GLY A 33 24.88 6.27 4.77
N ILE A 34 24.12 7.00 3.95
CA ILE A 34 22.69 7.23 4.14
C ILE A 34 22.04 6.97 2.78
N GLY A 35 21.46 5.78 2.61
CA GLY A 35 20.79 5.41 1.35
C GLY A 35 19.69 6.41 1.01
N ARG A 36 19.80 7.09 -0.13
CA ARG A 36 18.74 7.95 -0.68
C ARG A 36 17.45 7.15 -0.82
N LYS A 37 16.48 7.39 0.07
CA LYS A 37 15.11 6.90 -0.10
C LYS A 37 14.54 7.62 -1.33
N ARG A 38 14.32 6.88 -2.42
CA ARG A 38 13.64 7.41 -3.60
C ARG A 38 12.20 7.71 -3.18
N CYS A 39 11.86 8.99 -3.05
CA CYS A 39 10.48 9.42 -2.90
C CYS A 39 9.78 9.09 -4.23
N LEU A 40 8.82 8.17 -4.20
CA LEU A 40 7.90 7.97 -5.31
C LEU A 40 6.98 9.19 -5.32
N VAL A 41 7.30 10.18 -6.17
CA VAL A 41 6.32 11.18 -6.55
C VAL A 41 5.31 10.46 -7.43
N LEU A 42 4.24 9.97 -6.80
CA LEU A 42 3.08 9.49 -7.52
C LEU A 42 2.40 10.72 -8.11
N LEU A 43 2.83 11.11 -9.32
CA LEU A 43 2.03 11.97 -10.17
C LEU A 43 0.79 11.16 -10.55
N VAL A 44 -0.22 11.21 -9.67
CA VAL A 44 -1.57 10.80 -10.02
C VAL A 44 -2.03 11.83 -11.04
N GLN A 45 -1.97 11.47 -12.32
CA GLN A 45 -2.59 12.26 -13.36
C GLN A 45 -4.10 12.11 -13.18
N PHE A 46 -4.68 13.02 -12.40
CA PHE A 46 -6.12 13.14 -12.33
C PHE A 46 -6.61 13.58 -13.71
N PRO A 47 -7.57 12.86 -14.32
CA PRO A 47 -8.22 13.36 -15.53
C PRO A 47 -8.84 14.74 -15.22
N ASP A 48 -8.70 15.69 -16.15
CA ASP A 48 -9.26 17.05 -16.01
C ASP A 48 -10.79 17.05 -15.85
N ALA A 49 -11.43 15.91 -16.14
CA ALA A 49 -12.83 15.63 -15.87
C ALA A 49 -12.97 14.52 -14.83
N ILE A 50 -13.81 14.75 -13.82
CA ILE A 50 -14.26 13.71 -12.89
C ILE A 50 -14.90 12.60 -13.75
N PRO A 51 -14.35 11.36 -13.75
CA PRO A 51 -14.96 10.29 -14.50
C PRO A 51 -16.39 10.07 -13.95
N PRO A 52 -17.38 9.85 -14.81
CA PRO A 52 -18.70 9.44 -14.34
C PRO A 52 -18.53 8.25 -13.38
N VAL A 53 -19.35 8.20 -12.33
CA VAL A 53 -19.38 7.07 -11.38
C VAL A 53 -20.02 5.89 -12.11
N ASP A 54 -19.29 5.34 -13.08
CA ASP A 54 -19.67 4.22 -13.92
C ASP A 54 -18.68 3.06 -13.69
N VAL A 55 -18.78 2.03 -14.51
CA VAL A 55 -17.90 0.84 -14.50
C VAL A 55 -16.39 1.17 -14.54
N ASN A 56 -15.97 2.36 -14.98
CA ASN A 56 -14.57 2.79 -14.96
C ASN A 56 -14.11 3.27 -13.58
N PHE A 57 -15.02 3.74 -12.71
CA PHE A 57 -14.68 4.03 -11.32
C PHE A 57 -14.36 2.75 -10.55
N ALA A 58 -15.03 1.64 -10.87
CA ALA A 58 -14.71 0.33 -10.32
C ALA A 58 -13.29 -0.14 -10.70
N ALA A 59 -12.76 0.31 -11.84
CA ALA A 59 -11.38 0.03 -12.23
C ALA A 59 -10.33 0.80 -11.39
N ALA A 60 -10.70 1.93 -10.76
CA ALA A 60 -9.81 2.63 -9.83
C ALA A 60 -9.71 1.93 -8.45
N LEU A 61 -10.69 1.08 -8.11
CA LEU A 61 -10.72 0.29 -6.88
C LEU A 61 -9.79 -0.94 -6.93
N ILE A 62 -9.16 -1.18 -8.08
CA ILE A 62 -8.32 -2.36 -8.30
C ILE A 62 -7.14 -2.29 -7.33
N ASN A 63 -7.09 -3.28 -6.44
CA ASN A 63 -6.03 -3.64 -5.49
C ASN A 63 -6.23 -3.24 -4.03
N MET A 64 -6.62 -2.01 -3.69
CA MET A 64 -6.79 -1.59 -2.28
C MET A 64 -8.20 -1.10 -1.93
N GLY A 65 -9.04 -0.81 -2.92
CA GLY A 65 -10.43 -0.39 -2.72
C GLY A 65 -10.56 0.91 -1.90
N TYR A 66 -11.62 1.00 -1.11
CA TYR A 66 -11.91 2.16 -0.23
C TYR A 66 -11.07 2.21 1.05
N TRP A 67 -10.05 1.36 1.19
CA TRP A 67 -9.17 1.33 2.37
C TRP A 67 -7.91 2.20 2.21
N ASP A 68 -7.61 2.64 0.99
CA ASP A 68 -6.47 3.51 0.70
C ASP A 68 -6.88 4.59 -0.33
N PRO A 69 -6.74 5.89 0.00
CA PRO A 69 -7.08 6.97 -0.92
C PRO A 69 -6.21 6.99 -2.18
N MET A 70 -5.06 6.31 -2.19
CA MET A 70 -4.20 6.12 -3.36
C MET A 70 -4.78 5.11 -4.36
N SER A 71 -5.74 4.28 -3.95
CA SER A 71 -6.56 3.47 -4.87
C SER A 71 -7.86 4.19 -5.15
N CYS A 72 -8.66 4.46 -4.12
CA CYS A 72 -9.91 5.18 -4.28
C CYS A 72 -10.13 6.20 -3.18
N HIS A 73 -10.22 7.47 -3.60
CA HIS A 73 -10.36 8.60 -2.69
C HIS A 73 -11.78 8.74 -2.10
N PHE A 74 -12.81 8.28 -2.82
CA PHE A 74 -14.20 8.62 -2.52
C PHE A 74 -15.02 7.42 -2.05
N TYR A 75 -14.93 7.06 -0.76
CA TYR A 75 -15.89 6.14 -0.15
C TYR A 75 -17.28 6.81 0.02
N LYS A 76 -17.31 8.06 0.49
CA LYS A 76 -18.54 8.89 0.60
C LYS A 76 -18.23 10.32 0.17
N ARG A 77 -19.15 10.96 -0.58
CA ARG A 77 -18.93 12.27 -1.21
C ARG A 77 -18.70 13.43 -0.24
N ASN A 78 -19.38 13.42 0.90
CA ASN A 78 -19.39 14.54 1.86
C ASN A 78 -18.57 14.24 3.11
N VAL A 79 -17.57 13.36 2.98
CA VAL A 79 -16.86 12.79 4.10
C VAL A 79 -15.37 12.76 3.75
N SER A 80 -14.51 12.98 4.75
CA SER A 80 -13.06 12.87 4.56
C SER A 80 -12.66 11.51 4.02
N SER A 81 -11.60 11.50 3.22
CA SER A 81 -11.00 10.27 2.73
C SER A 81 -10.42 9.42 3.86
N PRO A 82 -10.36 8.09 3.69
CA PRO A 82 -9.70 7.21 4.63
C PRO A 82 -8.19 7.50 4.72
N GLY A 83 -7.55 7.06 5.79
CA GLY A 83 -6.11 7.16 5.95
C GLY A 83 -5.36 6.33 4.90
N ILE A 84 -4.11 6.72 4.63
CA ILE A 84 -3.23 5.93 3.76
C ILE A 84 -2.81 4.61 4.44
N SER A 85 -2.66 3.55 3.64
CA SER A 85 -2.23 2.24 4.16
C SER A 85 -0.82 2.26 4.74
N ALA A 86 -0.51 1.28 5.57
CA ALA A 86 0.82 1.01 6.09
C ALA A 86 1.83 0.80 4.96
N TRP A 87 1.43 0.18 3.84
CA TRP A 87 2.31 0.03 2.68
C TRP A 87 2.81 1.39 2.16
N THR A 88 1.89 2.34 1.99
CA THR A 88 2.22 3.72 1.58
C THR A 88 3.00 4.45 2.67
N LYS A 89 2.56 4.38 3.93
CA LYS A 89 3.24 5.02 5.08
C LYS A 89 4.69 4.54 5.23
N LEU A 90 4.97 3.26 5.04
CA LEU A 90 6.31 2.69 5.11
C LEU A 90 7.24 3.22 4.01
N ARG A 91 6.73 3.34 2.78
CA ARG A 91 7.49 3.91 1.64
C ARG A 91 7.79 5.40 1.84
N LEU A 92 6.86 6.13 2.45
CA LEU A 92 7.05 7.55 2.80
C LEU A 92 7.90 7.74 4.07
N GLY A 93 8.16 6.68 4.84
CA GLY A 93 8.88 6.76 6.11
C GLY A 93 8.09 7.39 7.25
N TRP A 94 6.76 7.33 7.20
CA TRP A 94 5.86 7.85 8.25
C TRP A 94 5.65 6.87 9.40
N ILE A 95 6.04 5.60 9.23
CA ILE A 95 6.11 4.60 10.29
C ILE A 95 7.59 4.30 10.52
N THR A 96 8.02 4.39 11.77
CA THR A 96 9.40 4.09 12.13
C THR A 96 9.64 2.58 12.11
N PRO A 97 10.84 2.09 11.77
CA PRO A 97 11.11 0.65 11.67
C PRO A 97 10.83 -0.14 12.96
N GLU A 98 10.97 0.51 14.12
CA GLU A 98 10.72 -0.11 15.44
C GLU A 98 9.24 -0.48 15.63
N LYS A 99 8.34 0.18 14.89
CA LYS A 99 6.90 -0.11 14.91
C LYS A 99 6.46 -1.22 13.96
N VAL A 100 7.42 -1.85 13.27
CA VAL A 100 7.21 -2.93 12.30
C VAL A 100 7.76 -4.22 12.87
N GLN A 101 6.88 -5.13 13.26
CA GLN A 101 7.29 -6.47 13.70
C GLN A 101 7.49 -7.36 12.46
N THR A 102 8.68 -7.90 12.27
CA THR A 102 8.93 -8.91 11.24
C THR A 102 8.71 -10.30 11.83
N VAL A 103 7.92 -11.14 11.16
CA VAL A 103 7.66 -12.53 11.55
C VAL A 103 8.13 -13.46 10.44
N TRP A 104 8.99 -14.41 10.78
CA TRP A 104 9.53 -15.38 9.83
C TRP A 104 8.74 -16.69 9.87
N MET A 105 8.55 -17.31 8.70
CA MET A 105 7.70 -18.49 8.52
C MET A 105 8.25 -19.78 9.15
N ASP A 106 9.53 -19.80 9.51
CA ASP A 106 10.18 -20.88 10.25
C ASP A 106 9.86 -20.87 11.75
N GLN A 107 9.38 -19.74 12.28
CA GLN A 107 9.08 -19.54 13.70
C GLN A 107 7.63 -19.04 13.87
N PRO A 108 6.66 -19.95 14.11
CA PRO A 108 5.29 -19.55 14.39
C PRO A 108 5.25 -18.58 15.57
N SER A 109 4.66 -17.41 15.36
CA SER A 109 4.70 -16.31 16.33
C SER A 109 3.30 -15.77 16.60
N GLU A 110 3.08 -15.36 17.83
CA GLU A 110 1.90 -14.59 18.24
C GLU A 110 2.32 -13.15 18.48
N VAL A 111 1.67 -12.22 17.79
CA VAL A 111 2.00 -10.79 17.85
C VAL A 111 0.73 -10.00 18.16
N VAL A 112 0.86 -9.01 19.05
CA VAL A 112 -0.21 -8.05 19.31
C VAL A 112 -0.10 -6.92 18.29
N LEU A 113 -1.11 -6.81 17.42
CA LEU A 113 -1.22 -5.77 16.41
C LEU A 113 -2.19 -4.68 16.87
N SER A 114 -1.66 -3.48 17.06
CA SER A 114 -2.46 -2.30 17.41
C SER A 114 -3.00 -1.57 16.17
N PRO A 115 -4.02 -0.69 16.34
CA PRO A 115 -4.51 0.16 15.25
C PRO A 115 -3.39 0.99 14.61
N LEU A 116 -3.44 1.14 13.30
CA LEU A 116 -2.45 1.91 12.51
C LEU A 116 -2.34 3.39 12.97
N GLU A 117 -3.42 3.94 13.50
CA GLU A 117 -3.52 5.30 14.04
C GLU A 117 -3.10 5.40 15.52
N SER A 118 -2.54 4.35 16.11
CA SER A 118 -2.07 4.37 17.50
C SER A 118 -0.67 4.99 17.61
N GLU A 119 -0.57 6.10 18.34
CA GLU A 119 0.71 6.78 18.55
C GLU A 119 1.61 6.08 19.58
N THR A 120 1.03 5.47 20.60
CA THR A 120 1.75 4.90 21.75
C THR A 120 2.06 3.41 21.63
N SER A 121 1.50 2.74 20.62
CA SER A 121 1.66 1.29 20.46
C SER A 121 3.02 0.90 19.91
N GLU A 122 3.52 -0.24 20.39
CA GLU A 122 4.78 -0.85 19.97
C GLU A 122 4.70 -1.39 18.54
N THR A 123 3.66 -2.14 18.18
CA THR A 123 3.51 -2.75 16.84
C THR A 123 2.30 -2.19 16.10
N LEU A 124 2.55 -1.51 14.98
CA LEU A 124 1.50 -0.99 14.08
C LEU A 124 1.35 -1.81 12.81
N VAL A 125 2.41 -2.52 12.41
CA VAL A 125 2.47 -3.29 11.19
C VAL A 125 3.20 -4.59 11.47
N ILE A 126 2.67 -5.70 10.96
CA ILE A 126 3.43 -6.95 10.89
C ILE A 126 3.85 -7.19 9.45
N LYS A 127 5.13 -7.48 9.24
CA LYS A 127 5.69 -7.89 7.95
C LYS A 127 6.02 -9.38 8.00
N VAL A 128 5.51 -10.14 7.02
CA VAL A 128 5.81 -11.56 6.86
C VAL A 128 6.56 -11.76 5.54
N PRO A 129 7.91 -11.84 5.57
CA PRO A 129 8.70 -12.02 4.37
C PRO A 129 8.43 -13.35 3.67
N LEU A 130 8.36 -13.31 2.34
CA LEU A 130 8.33 -14.47 1.46
C LEU A 130 9.56 -14.45 0.53
N PRO A 131 9.81 -15.53 -0.25
CA PRO A 131 10.82 -15.51 -1.29
C PRO A 131 10.61 -14.42 -2.35
N ASP A 132 11.66 -14.15 -3.13
CA ASP A 132 11.64 -13.29 -4.32
C ASP A 132 11.14 -11.84 -4.10
N SER A 133 11.48 -11.24 -2.96
CA SER A 133 11.10 -9.86 -2.60
C SER A 133 9.58 -9.65 -2.51
N THR A 134 8.84 -10.72 -2.20
CA THR A 134 7.41 -10.66 -1.90
C THR A 134 7.18 -10.80 -0.39
N TYR A 135 6.06 -10.30 0.11
CA TYR A 135 5.74 -10.36 1.54
C TYR A 135 4.27 -10.04 1.80
N TYR A 136 3.78 -10.44 2.98
CA TYR A 136 2.54 -9.88 3.50
C TYR A 136 2.83 -8.70 4.42
N LEU A 137 1.98 -7.67 4.33
CA LEU A 137 1.83 -6.65 5.36
C LEU A 137 0.46 -6.82 6.02
N ILE A 138 0.45 -6.74 7.34
CA ILE A 138 -0.75 -6.86 8.15
C ILE A 138 -0.87 -5.56 8.94
N GLU A 139 -2.01 -4.88 8.78
CA GLU A 139 -2.33 -3.65 9.51
C GLU A 139 -3.71 -3.77 10.15
N LYS A 140 -3.95 -3.03 11.23
CA LYS A 140 -5.29 -2.96 11.83
C LYS A 140 -5.89 -1.58 11.58
N ARG A 141 -7.05 -1.55 10.95
CA ARG A 141 -7.83 -0.33 10.68
C ARG A 141 -9.00 -0.24 11.64
N GLN A 142 -9.09 0.87 12.34
CA GLN A 142 -10.06 1.13 13.38
C GLN A 142 -10.53 2.59 13.21
N PRO A 143 -11.85 2.88 13.29
CA PRO A 143 -12.38 4.22 13.13
C PRO A 143 -12.07 5.12 14.34
N ILE A 144 -10.79 5.45 14.51
CA ILE A 144 -10.23 6.32 15.54
C ILE A 144 -9.20 7.26 14.89
N GLY A 145 -8.81 8.30 15.61
CA GLY A 145 -7.85 9.28 15.13
C GLY A 145 -8.42 10.20 14.05
N ASN A 146 -7.53 10.91 13.37
CA ASN A 146 -7.91 11.97 12.42
C ASN A 146 -8.04 11.47 10.99
N PHE A 147 -7.36 10.37 10.64
CA PHE A 147 -7.27 9.88 9.27
C PHE A 147 -8.23 8.72 8.98
N ASP A 148 -8.62 7.94 9.98
CA ASP A 148 -9.53 6.80 9.81
C ASP A 148 -10.98 7.00 10.31
N PRO A 149 -11.55 8.21 10.49
CA PRO A 149 -12.94 8.30 10.97
C PRO A 149 -13.96 7.69 9.99
N CYS A 150 -13.57 7.49 8.73
CA CYS A 150 -14.46 7.21 7.61
C CYS A 150 -13.96 6.03 6.78
N LEU A 151 -13.95 4.85 7.41
CA LEU A 151 -13.59 3.59 6.78
C LEU A 151 -14.82 2.82 6.26
N PRO A 152 -14.66 1.96 5.23
CA PRO A 152 -15.72 1.05 4.80
C PRO A 152 -16.07 0.00 5.87
N GLY A 153 -15.13 -0.32 6.76
CA GLY A 153 -15.35 -1.19 7.91
C GLY A 153 -14.28 -1.01 8.98
N LYS A 154 -14.08 -2.02 9.81
CA LYS A 154 -13.00 -2.11 10.80
C LYS A 154 -12.43 -3.53 10.81
N GLY A 155 -11.20 -3.69 11.29
CA GLY A 155 -10.58 -4.99 11.47
C GLY A 155 -9.14 -5.02 10.99
N VAL A 156 -8.65 -6.22 10.71
CA VAL A 156 -7.30 -6.46 10.21
C VAL A 156 -7.34 -6.53 8.69
N LEU A 157 -6.47 -5.77 8.04
CA LEU A 157 -6.23 -5.83 6.61
C LEU A 157 -4.95 -6.61 6.36
N ILE A 158 -4.99 -7.51 5.39
CA ILE A 158 -3.84 -8.30 4.94
C ILE A 158 -3.56 -7.89 3.50
N MET A 159 -2.34 -7.44 3.23
CA MET A 159 -1.89 -7.03 1.90
C MET A 159 -0.76 -7.95 1.45
N TYR A 160 -0.80 -8.40 0.21
CA TYR A 160 0.34 -9.01 -0.45
C TYR A 160 1.10 -7.96 -1.26
N VAL A 161 2.41 -7.95 -1.12
CA VAL A 161 3.30 -6.97 -1.71
C VAL A 161 4.34 -7.66 -2.57
N ASP A 162 4.62 -7.10 -3.74
CA ASP A 162 5.69 -7.49 -4.64
C ASP A 162 6.56 -6.27 -4.97
N ASP A 163 7.72 -6.17 -4.30
CA ASP A 163 8.62 -5.02 -4.48
C ASP A 163 9.35 -5.03 -5.84
N ARG A 164 9.15 -6.05 -6.69
CA ARG A 164 9.68 -6.05 -8.06
C ARG A 164 8.78 -5.30 -9.03
N VAL A 165 7.51 -5.10 -8.67
CA VAL A 165 6.54 -4.36 -9.48
C VAL A 165 6.61 -2.88 -9.09
N MET A 166 6.97 -2.02 -10.02
CA MET A 166 7.09 -0.57 -9.76
C MET A 166 5.80 0.21 -9.99
N GLU A 167 4.95 -0.26 -10.90
CA GLU A 167 3.74 0.44 -11.31
C GLU A 167 2.61 -0.55 -11.63
N CYS A 168 1.36 -0.08 -11.52
CA CYS A 168 0.17 -0.84 -11.87
C CYS A 168 0.02 -0.92 -13.40
N ARG A 169 0.75 -1.84 -14.05
CA ARG A 169 0.68 -2.06 -15.50
C ARG A 169 0.60 -3.54 -15.86
N PHE A 170 -0.03 -3.83 -17.00
CA PHE A 170 -0.16 -5.18 -17.54
C PHE A 170 -0.76 -6.19 -16.52
N GLY A 171 -1.72 -5.73 -15.72
CA GLY A 171 -2.36 -6.55 -14.68
C GLY A 171 -1.47 -6.86 -13.46
N LYS A 172 -0.27 -6.27 -13.37
CA LYS A 172 0.60 -6.36 -12.20
C LYS A 172 0.33 -5.18 -11.28
N THR A 173 0.53 -5.40 -9.98
CA THR A 173 0.42 -4.37 -8.96
C THR A 173 1.51 -4.57 -7.90
N PRO A 174 2.10 -3.49 -7.36
CA PRO A 174 3.04 -3.60 -6.24
C PRO A 174 2.38 -4.10 -4.96
N VAL A 175 1.09 -3.83 -4.73
CA VAL A 175 0.38 -4.17 -3.51
C VAL A 175 -1.05 -4.57 -3.83
N LYS A 176 -1.55 -5.62 -3.20
CA LYS A 176 -2.92 -6.09 -3.34
C LYS A 176 -3.50 -6.53 -2.00
N LEU A 177 -4.70 -6.06 -1.69
CA LEU A 177 -5.46 -6.46 -0.52
C LEU A 177 -6.00 -7.88 -0.69
N MET A 178 -5.89 -8.69 0.37
CA MET A 178 -6.41 -10.05 0.44
C MET A 178 -7.83 -9.99 0.99
N ASP A 179 -8.82 -10.20 0.13
CA ASP A 179 -10.23 -10.01 0.48
C ASP A 179 -10.76 -11.12 1.40
N ALA A 180 -11.16 -10.75 2.62
CA ALA A 180 -11.81 -11.64 3.57
C ALA A 180 -13.22 -12.07 3.13
N ASN A 181 -13.91 -11.28 2.30
CA ASN A 181 -15.23 -11.61 1.80
C ASN A 181 -15.48 -11.07 0.39
N SER A 182 -15.13 -11.89 -0.61
CA SER A 182 -15.29 -11.59 -2.04
C SER A 182 -16.74 -11.45 -2.53
N SER A 183 -17.74 -11.79 -1.70
CA SER A 183 -19.14 -11.51 -2.04
C SER A 183 -19.50 -10.02 -1.92
N ILE A 184 -18.68 -9.24 -1.21
CA ILE A 184 -18.88 -7.80 -1.05
C ILE A 184 -18.03 -7.09 -2.11
N PRO A 185 -18.63 -6.30 -3.02
CA PRO A 185 -17.90 -5.58 -4.04
C PRO A 185 -16.87 -4.60 -3.47
N HIS A 186 -15.94 -4.17 -4.33
CA HIS A 186 -15.03 -3.05 -4.07
C HIS A 186 -14.15 -3.19 -2.82
N LEU A 187 -13.93 -4.42 -2.36
CA LEU A 187 -13.12 -4.75 -1.18
C LEU A 187 -13.66 -4.16 0.13
N GLU A 188 -14.92 -3.72 0.20
CA GLU A 188 -15.52 -3.24 1.45
C GLU A 188 -15.55 -4.35 2.51
N GLY A 189 -15.64 -5.61 2.07
CA GLY A 189 -15.61 -6.81 2.90
C GLY A 189 -14.23 -7.31 3.30
N ALA A 190 -13.14 -6.63 2.90
CA ALA A 190 -11.79 -7.16 2.97
C ALA A 190 -11.18 -7.28 4.37
N ALA A 191 -11.77 -6.62 5.38
CA ALA A 191 -11.29 -6.71 6.74
C ALA A 191 -11.62 -8.05 7.40
N TYR A 192 -10.58 -8.67 7.96
CA TYR A 192 -10.67 -9.82 8.86
C TYR A 192 -11.04 -9.33 10.25
N ASP A 193 -12.02 -9.99 10.88
CA ASP A 193 -12.54 -9.59 12.19
C ASP A 193 -13.06 -10.81 12.95
N LEU A 194 -13.18 -10.66 14.28
CA LEU A 194 -13.77 -11.68 15.15
C LEU A 194 -15.22 -11.32 15.49
N PRO A 195 -16.16 -12.29 15.50
CA PRO A 195 -16.04 -13.69 15.04
C PRO A 195 -16.42 -13.87 13.55
N GLY A 196 -15.94 -14.94 12.91
CA GLY A 196 -16.40 -15.44 11.62
C GLY A 196 -15.50 -15.15 10.42
N LYS A 197 -14.54 -14.22 10.54
CA LYS A 197 -13.57 -13.85 9.50
C LYS A 197 -12.15 -13.79 10.05
N GLU A 198 -11.81 -14.70 10.95
CA GLU A 198 -10.52 -14.68 11.64
C GLU A 198 -9.38 -15.41 10.93
N HIS A 199 -9.67 -16.14 9.85
CA HIS A 199 -8.70 -16.99 9.16
C HIS A 199 -8.37 -16.47 7.76
N PHE A 200 -7.09 -16.19 7.52
CA PHE A 200 -6.52 -16.08 6.17
C PHE A 200 -5.58 -17.26 5.92
N ARG A 201 -5.71 -17.87 4.73
CA ARG A 201 -4.87 -18.98 4.29
C ARG A 201 -4.41 -18.73 2.86
N ASP A 202 -3.13 -18.92 2.62
CA ASP A 202 -2.57 -19.02 1.27
C ASP A 202 -1.81 -20.35 1.15
N GLU A 203 -2.44 -21.30 0.47
CA GLU A 203 -1.92 -22.64 0.23
C GLU A 203 -0.66 -22.63 -0.65
N LYS A 204 -0.56 -21.69 -1.59
CA LYS A 204 0.59 -21.58 -2.49
C LYS A 204 1.87 -21.21 -1.71
N ASN A 205 1.72 -20.33 -0.73
CA ASN A 205 2.83 -19.86 0.11
C ASN A 205 2.95 -20.64 1.43
N ASN A 206 2.07 -21.62 1.67
CA ASN A 206 1.96 -22.40 2.90
C ASN A 206 1.93 -21.52 4.17
N ILE A 207 1.04 -20.53 4.18
CA ILE A 207 0.88 -19.58 5.28
C ILE A 207 -0.56 -19.54 5.79
N GLU A 208 -0.68 -19.47 7.11
CA GLU A 208 -1.91 -19.17 7.84
C GLU A 208 -1.69 -17.95 8.73
N ILE A 209 -2.60 -16.99 8.64
CA ILE A 209 -2.69 -15.83 9.54
C ILE A 209 -4.05 -15.95 10.24
N ARG A 210 -4.03 -16.01 11.57
CA ARG A 210 -5.23 -16.21 12.38
C ARG A 210 -5.36 -15.16 13.47
N LEU A 211 -6.51 -14.50 13.54
CA LEU A 211 -6.87 -13.66 14.69
C LEU A 211 -7.28 -14.57 15.85
N ILE A 212 -6.63 -14.42 17.01
CA ILE A 212 -6.85 -15.27 18.18
C ILE A 212 -7.85 -14.62 19.13
N GLU A 213 -7.60 -13.36 19.50
CA GLU A 213 -8.42 -12.61 20.44
C GLU A 213 -8.27 -11.10 20.24
N GLN A 214 -9.28 -10.35 20.68
CA GLN A 214 -9.25 -8.90 20.71
C GLN A 214 -8.81 -8.40 22.09
N ILE A 215 -7.81 -7.53 22.14
CA ILE A 215 -7.30 -6.92 23.38
C ILE A 215 -7.54 -5.41 23.29
N GLY A 216 -8.67 -4.93 23.80
CA GLY A 216 -9.10 -3.54 23.61
C GLY A 216 -9.29 -3.21 22.13
N TYR A 217 -8.53 -2.25 21.60
CA TYR A 217 -8.46 -1.98 20.16
C TYR A 217 -7.32 -2.71 19.45
N ALA A 218 -6.60 -3.64 20.07
CA ALA A 218 -5.59 -4.46 19.41
C ALA A 218 -6.13 -5.87 19.08
N TYR A 219 -5.42 -6.60 18.22
CA TYR A 219 -5.66 -8.03 17.99
C TYR A 219 -4.39 -8.81 18.31
N LYS A 220 -4.54 -9.94 19.01
CA LYS A 220 -3.49 -10.94 19.08
C LYS A 220 -3.62 -11.84 17.84
N ILE A 221 -2.58 -11.86 17.01
CA ILE A 221 -2.56 -12.56 15.73
C ILE A 221 -1.49 -13.65 15.78
N ARG A 222 -1.87 -14.87 15.41
CA ARG A 222 -0.94 -15.98 15.20
C ARG A 222 -0.61 -16.10 13.72
N ILE A 223 0.68 -16.22 13.42
CA ILE A 223 1.19 -16.37 12.06
C ILE A 223 2.05 -17.62 12.02
N GLY A 224 1.85 -18.47 11.02
CA GLY A 224 2.64 -19.68 10.85
C GLY A 224 2.30 -20.43 9.56
N LYS A 225 2.85 -21.63 9.43
CA LYS A 225 2.51 -22.53 8.32
C LYS A 225 1.13 -23.14 8.49
N ILE A 226 0.49 -23.50 7.38
CA ILE A 226 -0.76 -24.26 7.40
C ILE A 226 -0.48 -25.61 8.08
N ARG A 227 -1.30 -25.94 9.07
CA ARG A 227 -1.25 -27.22 9.79
C ARG A 227 -2.20 -28.23 9.18
#